data_AF-A0A9D1HNX6-F1
#
_entry.id   AF-A0A9D1HNX6-F1
#
_cell.length_a   1.000
_cell.length_b   1.000
_cell.length_c   1.000
_cell.angle_alpha   90.00
_cell.angle_beta   90.00
_cell.angle_gamma   90.00
#
_symmetry.space_group_name_H-M   'P 1'
#
loop_
_entity.id
_entity.type
_entity.pdbx_description
1 polymer ?
#
loop_
_entity_poly.entity_id
_entity_poly.type
_entity_poly.pdbx_seq_one_letter_code
_entity_poly.pdbx_strand_id
1 'polypeptide(L)'
;MNYQTNMQKNLKYLLSLSGKNQHDFAMQYHLSDGTLSSYLNGKTTIQLDTLIRLQEDFHFSIDDFLTRDFSQADLAHANAKELTRYQGLYTMYYFDPSRHPGTFDQKDQLEYGILYIQSISVPFQPDINQLTGLFGFDLDGLRACWEHYRSRPDALLQAIPQEGIYRYQGQMHFLEGILNFQLNNQDKDFILYSVNQPRGQKAYIGGMGLCASISRGLQRVPCMQYMGSCRGLITASPGEIADHLRLGKEDIHLNLEVRRLLRRIDDYFNPYAEYQDLDTDEKEILIQHHLERIVLDTIETQVLPFEKATQQRDYQWYQWIKPFVEERE
;
A
#
# COMPACT_ATOMS: atom_id res chain seq x y z
N MET A 1 -18.30 14.80 -25.99
CA MET A 1 -16.84 14.74 -26.24
C MET A 1 -16.53 15.49 -27.52
N ASN A 2 -15.58 16.42 -27.54
CA ASN A 2 -15.22 17.18 -28.73
C ASN A 2 -13.91 16.65 -29.31
N TYR A 3 -14.00 15.56 -30.09
CA TYR A 3 -12.85 14.86 -30.69
C TYR A 3 -11.93 15.79 -31.48
N GLN A 4 -12.49 16.80 -32.15
CA GLN A 4 -11.75 17.76 -32.96
C GLN A 4 -10.86 18.68 -32.11
N THR A 5 -11.30 19.01 -30.89
CA THR A 5 -10.51 19.82 -29.94
C THR A 5 -9.33 19.04 -29.37
N ASN A 6 -9.52 17.77 -29.00
CA ASN A 6 -8.43 16.91 -28.50
C ASN A 6 -7.41 16.64 -29.60
N MET A 7 -7.87 16.33 -30.80
CA MET A 7 -7.02 16.13 -31.98
C MET A 7 -6.11 17.33 -32.26
N GLN A 8 -6.65 18.54 -32.18
CA GLN A 8 -5.89 19.78 -32.36
C GLN A 8 -4.83 19.98 -31.27
N LYS A 9 -5.20 19.76 -30.00
CA LYS A 9 -4.29 19.88 -28.86
C LYS A 9 -3.16 18.86 -28.95
N ASN A 10 -3.49 17.60 -29.22
CA ASN A 10 -2.53 16.51 -29.31
C ASN A 10 -1.58 16.73 -30.49
N LEU A 11 -2.05 17.20 -31.65
CA LEU A 11 -1.17 17.52 -32.78
C LEU A 11 -0.19 18.66 -32.47
N LYS A 12 -0.65 19.73 -31.79
CA LYS A 12 0.23 20.81 -31.33
C LYS A 12 1.28 20.30 -30.35
N TYR A 13 0.87 19.39 -29.48
CA TYR A 13 1.73 18.75 -28.51
C TYR A 13 2.81 17.89 -29.18
N LEU A 14 2.45 17.03 -30.14
CA LEU A 14 3.41 16.24 -30.92
C LEU A 14 4.43 17.11 -31.68
N LEU A 15 4.00 18.24 -32.24
CA LEU A 15 4.89 19.21 -32.88
C LEU A 15 5.89 19.82 -31.89
N SER A 16 5.44 20.14 -30.66
CA SER A 16 6.36 20.63 -29.62
C SER A 16 7.36 19.57 -29.19
N LEU A 17 6.93 18.31 -29.13
CA LEU A 17 7.74 17.15 -28.72
C LEU A 17 8.81 16.80 -29.73
N SER A 18 8.54 16.97 -31.03
CA SER A 18 9.53 16.72 -32.07
C SER A 18 10.66 17.74 -32.09
N GLY A 19 10.52 18.88 -31.40
CA GLY A 19 11.51 19.97 -31.42
C GLY A 19 11.72 20.61 -32.80
N LYS A 20 10.78 20.39 -33.73
CA LYS A 20 10.85 20.85 -35.13
C LYS A 20 9.97 22.07 -35.32
N ASN A 21 10.30 22.91 -36.30
CA ASN A 21 9.38 23.95 -36.75
C ASN A 21 8.23 23.32 -37.58
N GLN A 22 7.17 24.07 -37.82
CA GLN A 22 5.99 23.58 -38.56
C GLN A 22 6.34 23.09 -39.98
N HIS A 23 7.29 23.74 -40.65
CA HIS A 23 7.67 23.39 -42.01
C HIS A 23 8.34 22.01 -42.07
N ASP A 24 9.33 21.79 -41.20
CA ASP A 24 10.07 20.53 -41.10
C ASP A 24 9.16 19.38 -40.65
N PHE A 25 8.20 19.67 -39.77
CA PHE A 25 7.18 18.70 -39.37
C PHE A 25 6.23 18.36 -40.51
N ALA A 26 5.75 19.37 -41.26
CA ALA A 26 4.87 19.14 -42.41
C ALA A 26 5.57 18.27 -43.46
N MET A 27 6.83 18.58 -43.77
CA MET A 27 7.65 17.82 -44.71
C MET A 27 7.85 16.36 -44.29
N GLN A 28 8.13 16.09 -43.00
CA GLN A 28 8.28 14.73 -42.49
C GLN A 28 7.05 13.85 -42.74
N TYR A 29 5.85 14.42 -42.55
CA TYR A 29 4.60 13.68 -42.71
C TYR A 29 3.97 13.85 -44.10
N HIS A 30 4.73 14.36 -45.06
CA HIS A 30 4.29 14.59 -46.45
C HIS A 30 3.05 15.49 -46.56
N LEU A 31 2.99 16.54 -45.73
CA LEU A 31 1.94 17.55 -45.71
C LEU A 31 2.47 18.86 -46.29
N SER A 32 1.58 19.68 -46.84
CA SER A 32 1.89 21.09 -47.09
C SER A 32 1.79 21.91 -45.80
N ASP A 33 2.54 23.01 -45.71
CA ASP A 33 2.46 23.95 -44.57
C ASP A 33 1.03 24.44 -44.33
N GLY A 34 0.29 24.70 -45.41
CA GLY A 34 -1.12 25.11 -45.35
C GLY A 34 -2.01 24.02 -44.77
N THR A 35 -1.77 22.76 -45.14
CA THR A 35 -2.52 21.59 -44.63
C THR A 35 -2.26 21.40 -43.13
N LEU A 36 -0.99 21.41 -42.70
CA LEU A 36 -0.63 21.28 -41.29
C LEU A 36 -1.20 22.44 -40.46
N SER A 37 -1.10 23.67 -40.95
CA SER A 37 -1.68 24.84 -40.29
C SER A 37 -3.22 24.74 -40.17
N SER A 38 -3.89 24.17 -41.17
CA SER A 38 -5.33 23.91 -41.11
C SER A 38 -5.69 22.91 -40.01
N TYR A 39 -4.91 21.83 -39.89
CA TYR A 39 -5.07 20.83 -38.83
C TYR A 39 -4.81 21.42 -37.43
N LEU A 40 -3.69 22.15 -37.26
CA LEU A 40 -3.33 22.78 -35.99
C LEU A 40 -4.30 23.87 -35.56
N ASN A 41 -5.08 24.44 -36.48
CA ASN A 41 -6.12 25.43 -36.17
C ASN A 41 -7.53 24.82 -36.06
N GLY A 42 -7.66 23.50 -36.20
CA GLY A 42 -8.95 22.81 -36.13
C GLY A 42 -9.90 23.10 -37.31
N LYS A 43 -9.39 23.71 -38.38
CA LYS A 43 -10.17 24.07 -39.58
C LYS A 43 -10.50 22.87 -40.45
N THR A 44 -9.68 21.81 -40.39
CA THR A 44 -9.85 20.58 -41.15
C THR A 44 -9.48 19.39 -40.28
N THR A 45 -10.17 18.26 -40.44
CA THR A 45 -9.88 17.01 -39.74
C THR A 45 -8.65 16.33 -40.34
N ILE A 46 -7.80 15.75 -39.48
CA ILE A 46 -6.61 15.03 -39.92
C ILE A 46 -7.04 13.77 -40.67
N GLN A 47 -6.40 13.53 -41.83
CA GLN A 47 -6.63 12.33 -42.62
C GLN A 47 -6.06 11.08 -41.93
N LEU A 48 -6.71 9.93 -42.13
CA LEU A 48 -6.32 8.67 -41.49
C LEU A 48 -4.88 8.28 -41.82
N ASP A 49 -4.43 8.46 -43.07
CA ASP A 49 -3.05 8.14 -43.47
C ASP A 49 -2.00 9.00 -42.74
N THR A 50 -2.35 10.24 -42.38
CA THR A 50 -1.50 11.11 -41.56
C THR A 50 -1.52 10.65 -40.10
N LEU A 51 -2.68 10.24 -39.58
CA LEU A 51 -2.81 9.67 -38.24
C LEU A 51 -2.01 8.39 -38.06
N ILE A 52 -2.03 7.49 -39.04
CA ILE A 52 -1.25 6.24 -39.02
C ILE A 52 0.25 6.55 -38.99
N ARG A 53 0.73 7.47 -39.83
CA ARG A 53 2.15 7.88 -39.83
C ARG A 53 2.58 8.53 -38.52
N LEU A 54 1.74 9.39 -37.95
CA LEU A 54 1.99 9.95 -36.63
C LEU A 54 2.00 8.87 -35.55
N GLN A 55 1.09 7.88 -35.62
CA GLN A 55 1.07 6.73 -34.73
C GLN A 55 2.34 5.89 -34.84
N GLU A 56 2.89 5.70 -36.04
CA GLU A 56 4.13 4.95 -36.26
C GLU A 56 5.34 5.67 -35.64
N ASP A 57 5.44 6.99 -35.81
CA ASP A 57 6.58 7.77 -35.32
C ASP A 57 6.52 8.06 -33.82
N PHE A 58 5.31 8.23 -33.27
CA PHE A 58 5.12 8.61 -31.87
C PHE A 58 4.66 7.45 -30.97
N HIS A 59 4.16 6.36 -31.53
CA HIS A 59 3.70 5.15 -30.81
C HIS A 59 2.48 5.35 -29.90
N PHE A 60 1.46 6.08 -30.36
CA PHE A 60 0.15 6.19 -29.67
C PHE A 60 -0.95 5.34 -30.32
N SER A 61 -2.04 5.08 -29.58
CA SER A 61 -3.27 4.57 -30.21
C SER A 61 -4.12 5.71 -30.78
N ILE A 62 -4.72 5.52 -31.96
CA ILE A 62 -5.61 6.53 -32.56
C ILE A 62 -6.77 6.88 -31.61
N ASP A 63 -7.30 5.89 -30.88
CA ASP A 63 -8.35 6.14 -29.90
C ASP A 63 -7.89 7.07 -28.77
N ASP A 64 -6.69 6.87 -28.23
CA ASP A 64 -6.09 7.77 -27.23
C ASP A 64 -5.90 9.18 -27.80
N PHE A 65 -5.43 9.30 -29.04
CA PHE A 65 -5.23 10.59 -29.71
C PHE A 65 -6.53 11.38 -29.91
N LEU A 66 -7.67 10.69 -30.05
CA LEU A 66 -8.97 11.32 -30.23
C LEU A 66 -9.66 11.63 -28.89
N THR A 67 -9.49 10.75 -27.89
CA THR A 67 -10.26 10.78 -26.64
C THR A 67 -9.54 11.50 -25.50
N ARG A 68 -8.20 11.51 -25.48
CA ARG A 68 -7.38 12.03 -24.37
C ARG A 68 -6.68 13.34 -24.72
N ASP A 69 -6.19 14.03 -23.69
CA ASP A 69 -5.36 15.23 -23.82
C ASP A 69 -3.92 14.89 -23.43
N PHE A 70 -3.04 14.74 -24.42
CA PHE A 70 -1.65 14.32 -24.22
C PHE A 70 -0.84 15.33 -23.39
N SER A 71 -1.24 16.61 -23.40
CA SER A 71 -0.58 17.63 -22.58
C SER A 71 -0.79 17.40 -21.07
N GLN A 72 -1.86 16.70 -20.68
CA GLN A 72 -2.06 16.29 -19.29
C GLN A 72 -1.24 15.07 -18.91
N ALA A 73 -0.84 14.24 -19.87
CA ALA A 73 0.08 13.14 -19.61
C ALA A 73 1.43 13.68 -19.11
N ASP A 74 1.94 14.80 -19.65
CA ASP A 74 3.20 15.41 -19.18
C ASP A 74 3.14 15.94 -17.75
N LEU A 75 2.03 16.57 -17.36
CA LEU A 75 1.80 16.98 -15.97
C LEU A 75 1.77 15.76 -15.04
N ALA A 76 1.22 14.65 -15.51
CA ALA A 76 1.24 13.39 -14.78
C ALA A 76 2.63 12.72 -14.77
N HIS A 77 3.45 12.87 -15.81
CA HIS A 77 4.86 12.43 -15.83
C HIS A 77 5.72 13.24 -14.84
N ALA A 78 5.46 14.54 -14.69
CA ALA A 78 6.13 15.38 -13.69
C ALA A 78 5.84 14.90 -12.25
N ASN A 79 4.59 14.48 -11.98
CA ASN A 79 4.23 13.82 -10.71
C ASN A 79 4.78 12.38 -10.64
N ALA A 80 4.92 11.67 -11.76
CA ALA A 80 5.49 10.32 -11.80
C ALA A 80 6.97 10.28 -11.44
N LYS A 81 7.73 11.37 -11.67
CA LYS A 81 9.11 11.51 -11.14
C LYS A 81 9.16 11.36 -9.62
N GLU A 82 8.16 11.86 -8.88
CA GLU A 82 8.09 11.63 -7.44
C GLU A 82 7.79 10.17 -7.08
N LEU A 83 7.10 9.44 -7.97
CA LEU A 83 6.77 8.02 -7.76
C LEU A 83 7.95 7.08 -8.05
N THR A 84 8.94 7.51 -8.85
CA THR A 84 10.15 6.70 -9.12
C THR A 84 10.89 6.29 -7.85
N ARG A 85 10.80 7.08 -6.77
CA ARG A 85 11.43 6.76 -5.48
C ARG A 85 10.89 5.48 -4.83
N TYR A 86 9.68 5.05 -5.18
CA TYR A 86 9.06 3.81 -4.68
C TYR A 86 9.41 2.60 -5.54
N GLN A 87 10.09 2.78 -6.67
CA GLN A 87 10.52 1.66 -7.50
C GLN A 87 11.61 0.87 -6.78
N GLY A 88 11.51 -0.45 -6.82
CA GLY A 88 12.46 -1.33 -6.17
C GLY A 88 11.83 -2.63 -5.70
N LEU A 89 12.69 -3.44 -5.07
CA LEU A 89 12.32 -4.71 -4.45
C LEU A 89 12.14 -4.52 -2.95
N TYR A 90 11.03 -5.01 -2.43
CA TYR A 90 10.64 -4.90 -1.02
C TYR A 90 10.36 -6.29 -0.47
N THR A 91 10.79 -6.55 0.76
CA THR A 91 10.29 -7.68 1.56
C THR A 91 9.05 -7.24 2.33
N MET A 92 8.11 -8.17 2.47
CA MET A 92 6.80 -7.96 3.08
C MET A 92 6.66 -8.90 4.28
N TYR A 93 6.11 -8.39 5.39
CA TYR A 93 5.96 -9.09 6.67
C TYR A 93 4.53 -8.96 7.16
N TYR A 94 3.86 -10.08 7.43
CA TYR A 94 2.45 -10.14 7.82
C TYR A 94 2.14 -11.44 8.57
N PHE A 95 0.97 -11.54 9.20
CA PHE A 95 0.50 -12.79 9.77
C PHE A 95 -0.26 -13.61 8.73
N ASP A 96 -0.08 -14.94 8.79
CA ASP A 96 -0.81 -15.92 7.99
C ASP A 96 -2.32 -15.65 8.11
N PRO A 97 -2.99 -15.22 7.03
CA PRO A 97 -4.41 -14.84 7.07
C PRO A 97 -5.32 -16.06 7.24
N SER A 98 -4.82 -17.29 7.06
CA SER A 98 -5.60 -18.52 7.21
C SER A 98 -5.75 -18.99 8.66
N ARG A 99 -4.95 -18.44 9.59
CA ARG A 99 -4.97 -18.80 11.02
C ARG A 99 -5.72 -17.77 11.84
N HIS A 100 -6.50 -18.23 12.81
CA HIS A 100 -7.28 -17.34 13.67
C HIS A 100 -6.35 -16.58 14.64
N PRO A 101 -6.44 -15.24 14.71
CA PRO A 101 -5.74 -14.48 15.74
C PRO A 101 -6.38 -14.84 17.09
N GLY A 102 -5.62 -15.46 18.00
CA GLY A 102 -6.08 -15.74 19.36
C GLY A 102 -5.70 -17.12 19.92
N THR A 103 -5.29 -18.07 19.09
CA THR A 103 -5.12 -19.46 19.56
C THR A 103 -3.69 -19.93 19.85
N PHE A 104 -2.62 -19.25 19.42
CA PHE A 104 -1.23 -19.72 19.63
C PHE A 104 -0.21 -18.58 19.70
N ASP A 105 1.02 -18.92 20.15
CA ASP A 105 2.17 -18.01 20.21
C ASP A 105 2.42 -17.42 18.82
N GLN A 106 2.12 -16.12 18.66
CA GLN A 106 1.96 -15.44 17.36
C GLN A 106 3.25 -15.41 16.52
N LYS A 107 4.39 -15.79 17.11
CA LYS A 107 5.69 -15.88 16.43
C LYS A 107 5.72 -16.92 15.33
N ASP A 108 4.95 -18.01 15.48
CA ASP A 108 4.87 -19.12 14.52
C ASP A 108 3.83 -18.88 13.41
N GLN A 109 3.28 -17.67 13.34
CA GLN A 109 2.23 -17.29 12.40
C GLN A 109 2.69 -16.23 11.40
N LEU A 110 3.98 -15.85 11.41
CA LEU A 110 4.50 -14.91 10.42
C LEU A 110 4.68 -15.59 9.07
N GLU A 111 4.12 -14.95 8.06
CA GLU A 111 4.41 -15.23 6.66
C GLU A 111 5.11 -14.03 6.03
N TYR A 112 5.82 -14.33 4.95
CA TYR A 112 6.65 -13.37 4.28
C TYR A 112 6.29 -13.29 2.80
N GLY A 113 6.71 -12.18 2.19
CA GLY A 113 6.49 -11.91 0.78
C GLY A 113 7.59 -11.06 0.19
N ILE A 114 7.63 -11.00 -1.12
CA ILE A 114 8.47 -10.07 -1.87
C ILE A 114 7.59 -9.30 -2.84
N LEU A 115 7.78 -7.99 -2.92
CA LEU A 115 7.04 -7.07 -3.76
C LEU A 115 8.01 -6.29 -4.62
N TYR A 116 7.83 -6.36 -5.94
CA TYR A 116 8.57 -5.57 -6.90
C TYR A 116 7.69 -4.46 -7.47
N ILE A 117 8.21 -3.24 -7.44
CA ILE A 117 7.57 -2.04 -7.95
C ILE A 117 8.41 -1.50 -9.11
N GLN A 118 7.79 -1.36 -10.28
CA GLN A 118 8.40 -0.77 -11.46
C GLN A 118 7.47 0.27 -12.09
N SER A 119 8.03 1.31 -12.70
CA SER A 119 7.26 2.16 -13.61
C SER A 119 7.31 1.58 -15.00
N ILE A 120 6.15 1.48 -15.63
CA ILE A 120 6.04 1.26 -17.07
C ILE A 120 5.66 2.61 -17.68
N SER A 121 6.58 3.13 -18.49
CA SER A 121 6.27 4.28 -19.33
C SER A 121 5.55 3.79 -20.57
N VAL A 122 4.28 4.16 -20.69
CA VAL A 122 3.48 3.94 -21.89
C VAL A 122 3.39 5.29 -22.60
N PRO A 123 3.74 5.38 -23.89
CA PRO A 123 3.68 6.64 -24.61
C PRO A 123 2.33 7.36 -24.42
N PHE A 124 2.39 8.65 -24.06
CA PHE A 124 1.21 9.52 -23.86
C PHE A 124 0.22 9.08 -22.79
N GLN A 125 0.63 8.16 -21.93
CA GLN A 125 -0.09 7.82 -20.70
C GLN A 125 0.80 8.14 -19.51
N PRO A 126 0.23 8.49 -18.35
CA PRO A 126 1.03 8.58 -17.14
C PRO A 126 1.74 7.25 -16.90
N ASP A 127 3.01 7.31 -16.56
CA ASP A 127 3.80 6.21 -16.01
C ASP A 127 2.95 5.38 -15.01
N ILE A 128 2.75 4.11 -15.34
CA ILE A 128 1.96 3.19 -14.51
C ILE A 128 2.94 2.44 -13.61
N ASN A 129 2.80 2.61 -12.29
CA ASN A 129 3.57 1.81 -11.34
C ASN A 129 2.94 0.42 -11.24
N GLN A 130 3.51 -0.53 -11.97
CA GLN A 130 3.13 -1.93 -11.91
C GLN A 130 3.74 -2.59 -10.69
N LEU A 131 2.91 -3.35 -9.99
CA LEU A 131 3.29 -4.16 -8.84
C LEU A 131 3.25 -5.63 -9.23
N THR A 132 4.27 -6.38 -8.85
CA THR A 132 4.25 -7.84 -8.86
C THR A 132 4.78 -8.34 -7.53
N GLY A 133 4.03 -9.20 -6.86
CA GLY A 133 4.46 -9.76 -5.57
C GLY A 133 4.28 -11.26 -5.49
N LEU A 134 5.14 -11.92 -4.74
CA LEU A 134 5.02 -13.31 -4.32
C LEU A 134 4.84 -13.34 -2.80
N PHE A 135 3.84 -14.07 -2.32
CA PHE A 135 3.47 -14.17 -0.91
C PHE A 135 3.30 -15.65 -0.51
N GLY A 136 3.44 -15.95 0.78
CA GLY A 136 3.34 -17.31 1.34
C GLY A 136 4.69 -17.96 1.65
N PHE A 137 5.76 -17.17 1.82
CA PHE A 137 7.06 -17.71 2.21
C PHE A 137 7.19 -17.87 3.72
N ASP A 138 7.98 -18.83 4.16
CA ASP A 138 8.63 -18.84 5.46
C ASP A 138 9.91 -17.96 5.44
N LEU A 139 10.61 -17.86 6.57
CA LEU A 139 11.77 -16.96 6.69
C LEU A 139 12.93 -17.41 5.79
N ASP A 140 13.19 -18.72 5.71
CA ASP A 140 14.29 -19.26 4.90
C ASP A 140 13.97 -19.16 3.40
N GLY A 141 12.71 -19.40 3.01
CA GLY A 141 12.20 -19.16 1.67
C GLY A 141 12.31 -17.69 1.27
N LEU A 142 11.98 -16.75 2.18
CA LEU A 142 12.17 -15.32 1.93
C LEU A 142 13.64 -14.98 1.67
N ARG A 143 14.56 -15.51 2.49
CA ARG A 143 16.01 -15.28 2.33
C ARG A 143 16.51 -15.77 0.98
N ALA A 144 16.16 -17.00 0.60
CA ALA A 144 16.53 -17.55 -0.69
C ALA A 144 15.96 -16.74 -1.87
N CYS A 145 14.68 -16.34 -1.75
CA CYS A 145 14.00 -15.53 -2.75
C CYS A 145 14.63 -14.12 -2.88
N TRP A 146 14.95 -13.48 -1.75
CA TRP A 146 15.62 -12.18 -1.73
C TRP A 146 16.99 -12.25 -2.42
N GLU A 147 17.84 -13.20 -2.04
CA GLU A 147 19.17 -13.35 -2.68
C GLU A 147 19.07 -13.61 -4.19
N HIS A 148 18.06 -14.38 -4.62
CA HIS A 148 17.84 -14.65 -6.03
C HIS A 148 17.43 -13.41 -6.83
N TYR A 149 16.46 -12.62 -6.33
CA TYR A 149 15.88 -11.50 -7.07
C TYR A 149 16.54 -10.15 -6.79
N ARG A 150 17.35 -10.01 -5.74
CA ARG A 150 17.95 -8.73 -5.36
C ARG A 150 18.83 -8.12 -6.46
N SER A 151 19.56 -8.96 -7.20
CA SER A 151 20.42 -8.54 -8.31
C SER A 151 19.63 -8.35 -9.61
N ARG A 152 18.53 -9.09 -9.79
CA ARG A 152 17.66 -9.05 -10.98
C ARG A 152 16.16 -9.06 -10.62
N PRO A 153 15.62 -7.93 -10.12
CA PRO A 153 14.23 -7.87 -9.65
C PRO A 153 13.19 -8.08 -10.76
N ASP A 154 13.51 -7.72 -12.00
CA ASP A 154 12.68 -7.89 -13.20
C ASP A 154 12.31 -9.35 -13.46
N ALA A 155 13.14 -10.31 -13.03
CA ALA A 155 12.85 -11.73 -13.18
C ALA A 155 11.58 -12.16 -12.41
N LEU A 156 11.15 -11.40 -11.40
CA LEU A 156 9.92 -11.65 -10.65
C LEU A 156 8.66 -11.55 -11.55
N LEU A 157 8.72 -10.77 -12.64
CA LEU A 157 7.62 -10.61 -13.60
C LEU A 157 7.28 -11.91 -14.34
N GLN A 158 8.20 -12.86 -14.38
CA GLN A 158 8.03 -14.15 -15.05
C GLN A 158 8.05 -15.32 -14.06
N ALA A 159 8.11 -15.04 -12.76
CA ALA A 159 8.17 -16.07 -11.73
C ALA A 159 6.91 -16.95 -11.77
N ILE A 160 7.13 -18.26 -11.76
CA ILE A 160 6.08 -19.27 -11.62
C ILE A 160 6.02 -19.63 -10.14
N PRO A 161 4.89 -19.39 -9.45
CA PRO A 161 4.78 -19.69 -8.02
C PRO A 161 4.85 -21.21 -7.79
N GLN A 162 5.57 -21.61 -6.75
CA GLN A 162 5.59 -22.99 -6.26
C GLN A 162 4.36 -23.24 -5.38
N GLU A 163 4.15 -24.49 -4.95
CA GLU A 163 3.07 -24.84 -4.04
C GLU A 163 3.16 -24.04 -2.73
N GLY A 164 2.03 -23.51 -2.24
CA GLY A 164 1.98 -22.64 -1.07
C GLY A 164 2.39 -21.18 -1.32
N ILE A 165 3.03 -20.87 -2.46
CA ILE A 165 3.41 -19.51 -2.85
C ILE A 165 2.41 -18.96 -3.86
N TYR A 166 2.14 -17.66 -3.78
CA TYR A 166 1.09 -17.02 -4.55
C TYR A 166 1.55 -15.74 -5.18
N ARG A 167 1.26 -15.63 -6.47
CA ARG A 167 1.60 -14.47 -7.28
C ARG A 167 0.44 -13.49 -7.34
N TYR A 168 0.75 -12.23 -7.11
CA TYR A 168 -0.17 -11.12 -7.24
C TYR A 168 0.37 -10.08 -8.20
N GLN A 169 -0.54 -9.42 -8.90
CA GLN A 169 -0.22 -8.31 -9.79
C GLN A 169 -1.21 -7.18 -9.59
N GLY A 170 -0.73 -5.95 -9.78
CA GLY A 170 -1.63 -4.81 -9.79
C GLY A 170 -0.88 -3.50 -9.89
N GLN A 171 -1.41 -2.47 -9.21
CA GLN A 171 -1.03 -1.09 -9.43
C GLN A 171 -0.92 -0.32 -8.12
N MET A 172 -0.04 0.68 -8.12
CA MET A 172 0.08 1.64 -7.04
C MET A 172 -0.67 2.93 -7.38
N HIS A 173 -1.50 3.38 -6.45
CA HIS A 173 -2.23 4.65 -6.54
C HIS A 173 -1.82 5.58 -5.41
N PHE A 174 -1.81 6.87 -5.72
CA PHE A 174 -1.50 7.91 -4.75
C PHE A 174 -2.75 8.78 -4.53
N LEU A 175 -3.16 8.93 -3.27
CA LEU A 175 -4.34 9.68 -2.86
C LEU A 175 -4.00 10.50 -1.61
N GLU A 176 -3.93 11.82 -1.75
CA GLU A 176 -3.82 12.78 -0.62
C GLU A 176 -2.75 12.44 0.44
N GLY A 177 -1.58 11.92 0.03
CA GLY A 177 -0.50 11.54 0.95
C GLY A 177 -0.57 10.11 1.47
N ILE A 178 -1.47 9.28 0.91
CA ILE A 178 -1.56 7.84 1.16
C ILE A 178 -1.17 7.10 -0.12
N LEU A 179 -0.29 6.11 0.04
CA LEU A 179 0.08 5.16 -0.99
C LEU A 179 -0.78 3.92 -0.86
N ASN A 180 -1.52 3.59 -1.91
CA ASN A 180 -2.37 2.42 -1.97
C ASN A 180 -1.81 1.43 -2.98
N PHE A 181 -1.54 0.22 -2.53
CA PHE A 181 -1.10 -0.89 -3.35
C PHE A 181 -2.30 -1.83 -3.53
N GLN A 182 -2.76 -1.98 -4.76
CA GLN A 182 -3.80 -2.93 -5.13
C GLN A 182 -3.16 -4.12 -5.82
N LEU A 183 -3.38 -5.31 -5.28
CA LEU A 183 -2.75 -6.55 -5.72
C LEU A 183 -3.82 -7.62 -5.87
N ASN A 184 -3.97 -8.16 -7.08
CA ASN A 184 -4.95 -9.20 -7.39
C ASN A 184 -4.24 -10.52 -7.67
N ASN A 185 -4.79 -11.61 -7.14
CA ASN A 185 -4.44 -12.97 -7.55
C ASN A 185 -5.60 -13.54 -8.37
N GLN A 186 -5.66 -13.13 -9.64
CA GLN A 186 -6.75 -13.49 -10.55
C GLN A 186 -8.12 -13.19 -9.89
N ASP A 187 -9.05 -14.15 -9.91
CA ASP A 187 -10.38 -14.03 -9.29
C ASP A 187 -10.47 -14.66 -7.89
N LYS A 188 -9.32 -14.98 -7.27
CA LYS A 188 -9.30 -15.77 -6.03
C LYS A 188 -9.14 -14.93 -4.78
N ASP A 189 -8.34 -13.87 -4.87
CA ASP A 189 -7.95 -13.06 -3.73
C ASP A 189 -7.50 -11.65 -4.16
N PHE A 190 -7.62 -10.72 -3.23
CA PHE A 190 -7.32 -9.31 -3.38
C PHE A 190 -6.60 -8.81 -2.13
N ILE A 191 -5.52 -8.07 -2.32
CA ILE A 191 -4.79 -7.37 -1.26
C ILE A 191 -4.90 -5.88 -1.55
N LEU A 192 -5.42 -5.13 -0.57
CA LEU A 192 -5.31 -3.68 -0.49
C LEU A 192 -4.37 -3.33 0.65
N TYR A 193 -3.20 -2.80 0.33
CA TYR A 193 -2.21 -2.35 1.30
C TYR A 193 -2.09 -0.83 1.25
N SER A 194 -2.31 -0.15 2.37
CA SER A 194 -2.36 1.31 2.45
C SER A 194 -1.34 1.84 3.45
N VAL A 195 -0.38 2.65 2.98
CA VAL A 195 0.72 3.19 3.78
C VAL A 195 0.75 4.71 3.71
N ASN A 196 1.11 5.37 4.80
CA ASN A 196 1.33 6.80 4.78
C ASN A 196 2.57 7.14 3.94
N GLN A 197 2.50 8.22 3.18
CA GLN A 197 3.64 8.67 2.39
C GLN A 197 4.71 9.30 3.30
N PRO A 198 5.94 8.80 3.32
CA PRO A 198 7.03 9.56 3.91
C PRO A 198 7.40 10.71 2.98
N ARG A 199 7.34 11.95 3.47
CA ARG A 199 7.81 13.13 2.73
C ARG A 199 9.33 13.04 2.50
N GLY A 200 9.80 13.37 1.30
CA GLY A 200 11.24 13.45 1.00
C GLY A 200 11.60 13.16 -0.45
N GLN A 201 12.88 13.33 -0.79
CA GLN A 201 13.41 13.08 -2.13
C GLN A 201 14.17 11.74 -2.26
N LYS A 202 14.53 11.13 -1.12
CA LYS A 202 15.26 9.85 -1.10
C LYS A 202 14.37 8.67 -1.50
N ALA A 203 14.99 7.61 -1.99
CA ALA A 203 14.32 6.33 -2.24
C ALA A 203 13.51 5.88 -1.01
N TYR A 204 12.30 5.39 -1.25
CA TYR A 204 11.45 4.88 -0.18
C TYR A 204 11.98 3.54 0.30
N ILE A 205 12.24 3.44 1.60
CA ILE A 205 12.87 2.28 2.22
C ILE A 205 11.88 1.27 2.82
N GLY A 206 10.58 1.55 2.78
CA GLY A 206 9.55 0.73 3.41
C GLY A 206 8.74 1.50 4.45
N GLY A 207 7.70 0.86 4.98
CA GLY A 207 6.74 1.45 5.91
C GLY A 207 5.75 0.40 6.39
N MET A 208 4.86 0.79 7.29
CA MET A 208 3.82 -0.08 7.82
C MET A 208 2.45 0.51 7.54
N GLY A 209 1.57 -0.35 7.05
CA GLY A 209 0.24 0.03 6.61
C GLY A 209 -0.80 -0.99 7.01
N LEU A 210 -2.06 -0.63 6.80
CA LEU A 210 -3.17 -1.57 6.93
C LEU A 210 -3.30 -2.37 5.64
N CYS A 211 -3.46 -3.67 5.80
CA CYS A 211 -3.73 -4.62 4.75
C CYS A 211 -5.13 -5.19 4.93
N ALA A 212 -5.95 -5.09 3.89
CA ALA A 212 -7.19 -5.84 3.72
C ALA A 212 -6.94 -6.96 2.73
N SER A 213 -7.25 -8.20 3.10
CA SER A 213 -7.16 -9.34 2.19
C SER A 213 -8.24 -10.39 2.44
N ILE A 214 -8.34 -11.41 1.59
CA ILE A 214 -9.25 -12.55 1.81
C ILE A 214 -8.44 -13.71 2.41
N SER A 215 -8.89 -14.22 3.56
CA SER A 215 -8.28 -15.40 4.16
C SER A 215 -8.38 -16.62 3.25
N ARG A 216 -7.37 -17.46 3.33
CA ARG A 216 -7.20 -18.64 2.45
C ARG A 216 -7.39 -19.96 3.18
N GLY A 217 -7.88 -19.91 4.41
CA GLY A 217 -8.15 -21.09 5.22
C GLY A 217 -9.38 -21.87 4.72
N LEU A 218 -9.87 -22.79 5.57
CA LEU A 218 -11.07 -23.60 5.30
C LEU A 218 -12.29 -22.77 4.86
N GLN A 219 -12.38 -21.53 5.32
CA GLN A 219 -13.37 -20.56 4.87
C GLN A 219 -12.65 -19.33 4.30
N ARG A 220 -13.19 -18.78 3.20
CA ARG A 220 -12.75 -17.49 2.65
C ARG A 220 -13.45 -16.37 3.39
N VAL A 221 -12.71 -15.71 4.28
CA VAL A 221 -13.23 -14.64 5.15
C VAL A 221 -12.35 -13.41 4.97
N PRO A 222 -12.91 -12.20 4.75
CA PRO A 222 -12.12 -10.98 4.74
C PRO A 222 -11.35 -10.79 6.05
N CYS A 223 -10.08 -10.40 5.97
CA CYS A 223 -9.22 -10.13 7.11
C CYS A 223 -8.55 -8.76 7.00
N MET A 224 -8.37 -8.09 8.14
CA MET A 224 -7.66 -6.82 8.28
C MET A 224 -6.48 -7.01 9.23
N GLN A 225 -5.29 -6.57 8.83
CA GLN A 225 -4.08 -6.64 9.65
C GLN A 225 -3.08 -5.53 9.32
N TYR A 226 -2.07 -5.33 10.17
CA TYR A 226 -0.91 -4.57 9.75
C TYR A 226 -0.02 -5.43 8.85
N MET A 227 0.54 -4.79 7.84
CA MET A 227 1.58 -5.35 6.99
C MET A 227 2.76 -4.38 6.98
N GLY A 228 3.97 -4.92 7.13
CA GLY A 228 5.20 -4.16 7.08
C GLY A 228 5.91 -4.40 5.75
N SER A 229 6.51 -3.35 5.18
CA SER A 229 7.40 -3.43 4.03
C SER A 229 8.79 -2.91 4.38
N CYS A 230 9.82 -3.49 3.76
CA CYS A 230 11.21 -3.05 3.90
C CYS A 230 11.95 -3.22 2.56
N ARG A 231 12.71 -2.22 2.13
CA ARG A 231 13.59 -2.26 0.94
C ARG A 231 14.93 -2.92 1.28
N GLY A 232 14.86 -4.08 1.93
CA GLY A 232 15.97 -4.80 2.53
C GLY A 232 15.46 -6.09 3.12
N LEU A 233 16.34 -6.86 3.77
CA LEU A 233 15.97 -8.06 4.49
C LEU A 233 16.12 -7.78 5.99
N ILE A 234 15.02 -7.88 6.75
CA ILE A 234 15.05 -7.73 8.21
C ILE A 234 15.65 -9.01 8.80
N THR A 235 16.76 -8.87 9.53
CA THR A 235 17.47 -9.97 10.18
C THR A 235 17.10 -10.17 11.65
N ALA A 236 16.19 -9.34 12.17
CA ALA A 236 15.64 -9.44 13.52
C ALA A 236 14.87 -10.74 13.75
N SER A 237 14.61 -11.07 15.01
CA SER A 237 13.87 -12.29 15.35
C SER A 237 12.40 -12.20 14.91
N PRO A 238 11.75 -13.33 14.55
CA PRO A 238 10.32 -13.35 14.24
C PRO A 238 9.45 -12.76 15.37
N GLY A 239 9.87 -12.94 16.63
CA GLY A 239 9.17 -12.36 17.77
C GLY A 239 9.15 -10.83 17.77
N GLU A 240 10.29 -10.20 17.47
CA GLU A 240 10.40 -8.74 17.39
C GLU A 240 9.57 -8.19 16.22
N ILE A 241 9.61 -8.85 15.05
CA ILE A 241 8.77 -8.48 13.91
C ILE A 241 7.28 -8.57 14.28
N ALA A 242 6.87 -9.67 14.91
CA ALA A 242 5.49 -9.90 15.31
C ALA A 242 4.99 -8.83 16.28
N ASP A 243 5.82 -8.41 17.25
CA ASP A 243 5.44 -7.39 18.23
C ASP A 243 5.09 -6.04 17.58
N HIS A 244 5.75 -5.68 16.48
CA HIS A 244 5.42 -4.48 15.71
C HIS A 244 4.13 -4.60 14.89
N LEU A 245 3.81 -5.80 14.38
CA LEU A 245 2.66 -6.04 13.50
C LEU A 245 1.34 -6.28 14.25
N ARG A 246 1.36 -6.44 15.58
CA ARG A 246 0.16 -6.69 16.36
C ARG A 246 -0.83 -5.52 16.29
N LEU A 247 -2.07 -5.84 15.91
CA LEU A 247 -3.22 -4.97 16.13
C LEU A 247 -3.56 -4.91 17.62
N GLY A 248 -3.79 -3.72 18.17
CA GLY A 248 -4.49 -3.57 19.45
C GLY A 248 -3.87 -4.30 20.65
N LYS A 249 -2.62 -3.99 21.01
CA LYS A 249 -2.27 -3.96 22.44
C LYS A 249 -2.23 -2.50 22.85
N GLU A 250 -3.38 -1.95 23.21
CA GLU A 250 -3.32 -0.91 24.24
C GLU A 250 -2.90 -1.65 25.51
N ASP A 251 -1.78 -1.25 26.10
CA ASP A 251 -1.45 -1.67 27.45
C ASP A 251 -2.64 -1.31 28.33
N ILE A 252 -3.33 -2.33 28.88
CA ILE A 252 -4.45 -2.08 29.76
C ILE A 252 -3.89 -1.40 31.01
N HIS A 253 -3.98 -0.08 31.04
CA HIS A 253 -3.51 0.73 32.16
C HIS A 253 -4.55 0.68 33.29
N LEU A 254 -4.66 -0.50 33.93
CA LEU A 254 -5.56 -0.75 35.06
C LEU A 254 -5.17 0.01 36.33
N ASN A 255 -4.07 0.76 36.34
CA ASN A 255 -3.52 1.40 37.54
C ASN A 255 -4.54 2.28 38.28
N LEU A 256 -5.39 3.02 37.56
CA LEU A 256 -6.41 3.88 38.19
C LEU A 256 -7.58 3.05 38.73
N GLU A 257 -8.06 2.07 37.97
CA GLU A 257 -9.20 1.23 38.36
C GLU A 257 -8.84 0.26 39.49
N VAL A 258 -7.63 -0.31 39.47
CA VAL A 258 -7.09 -1.11 40.57
C VAL A 258 -6.98 -0.28 41.84
N ARG A 259 -6.52 0.97 41.77
CA ARG A 259 -6.49 1.86 42.94
C ARG A 259 -7.88 2.20 43.47
N ARG A 260 -8.88 2.34 42.60
CA ARG A 260 -10.28 2.57 43.00
C ARG A 260 -10.88 1.34 43.67
N LEU A 261 -10.62 0.14 43.12
CA LEU A 261 -11.02 -1.13 43.70
C LEU A 261 -10.39 -1.32 45.08
N LEU A 262 -9.07 -1.12 45.21
CA LEU A 262 -8.35 -1.22 46.48
C LEU A 262 -8.92 -0.26 47.54
N ARG A 263 -9.20 0.99 47.19
CA ARG A 263 -9.84 1.94 48.12
C ARG A 263 -11.22 1.47 48.57
N ARG A 264 -12.03 0.92 47.67
CA ARG A 264 -13.36 0.39 48.04
C ARG A 264 -13.27 -0.83 48.94
N ILE A 265 -12.30 -1.72 48.68
CA ILE A 265 -12.01 -2.84 49.57
C ILE A 265 -11.64 -2.31 50.95
N ASP A 266 -10.73 -1.33 51.02
CA ASP A 266 -10.37 -0.68 52.28
C ASP A 266 -11.60 -0.08 52.96
N ASP A 267 -12.48 0.62 52.24
CA ASP A 267 -13.70 1.22 52.80
C ASP A 267 -14.71 0.17 53.32
N TYR A 268 -14.87 -0.98 52.65
CA TYR A 268 -15.80 -2.04 53.08
C TYR A 268 -15.31 -2.83 54.30
N PHE A 269 -13.99 -2.97 54.45
CA PHE A 269 -13.37 -3.71 55.55
C PHE A 269 -12.80 -2.81 56.65
N ASN A 270 -12.89 -1.48 56.51
CA ASN A 270 -12.51 -0.55 57.55
C ASN A 270 -13.53 -0.59 58.71
N PRO A 271 -13.10 -0.95 59.93
CA PRO A 271 -13.96 -1.03 61.10
C PRO A 271 -14.43 0.33 61.61
N TYR A 272 -14.16 1.44 60.93
CA TYR A 272 -14.65 2.78 61.26
C TYR A 272 -15.46 3.43 60.11
N ALA A 273 -15.75 2.67 59.05
CA ALA A 273 -16.49 3.15 57.89
C ALA A 273 -18.01 2.95 58.05
N GLU A 274 -18.78 3.70 57.25
CA GLU A 274 -20.26 3.71 57.20
C GLU A 274 -20.89 2.35 56.85
N TYR A 275 -20.08 1.36 56.43
CA TYR A 275 -20.51 0.05 55.93
C TYR A 275 -20.30 -1.09 56.95
N GLN A 276 -20.21 -0.78 58.25
CA GLN A 276 -20.10 -1.78 59.31
C GLN A 276 -21.27 -2.77 59.33
N ASP A 277 -22.46 -2.32 58.93
CA ASP A 277 -23.71 -3.10 59.03
C ASP A 277 -23.86 -4.18 57.93
N LEU A 278 -22.97 -4.20 56.93
CA LEU A 278 -22.98 -5.21 55.87
C LEU A 278 -22.31 -6.50 56.34
N ASP A 279 -22.93 -7.63 56.02
CA ASP A 279 -22.33 -8.96 56.16
C ASP A 279 -21.15 -9.12 55.19
N THR A 280 -20.23 -10.04 55.51
CA THR A 280 -19.13 -10.48 54.67
C THR A 280 -19.63 -10.91 53.28
N ASP A 281 -20.72 -11.67 53.21
CA ASP A 281 -21.31 -12.12 51.94
C ASP A 281 -21.80 -10.93 51.09
N GLU A 282 -22.39 -9.92 51.71
CA GLU A 282 -22.85 -8.70 51.02
C GLU A 282 -21.69 -7.86 50.50
N LYS A 283 -20.59 -7.78 51.27
CA LYS A 283 -19.36 -7.09 50.85
C LYS A 283 -18.69 -7.80 49.67
N GLU A 284 -18.65 -9.13 49.69
CA GLU A 284 -18.11 -9.94 48.59
C GLU A 284 -18.91 -9.75 47.29
N ILE A 285 -20.25 -9.75 47.37
CA ILE A 285 -21.12 -9.51 46.21
C ILE A 285 -20.87 -8.11 45.60
N LEU A 286 -20.71 -7.08 46.44
CA LEU A 286 -20.45 -5.71 45.98
C LEU A 286 -19.07 -5.57 45.31
N ILE A 287 -18.05 -6.24 45.85
CA ILE A 287 -16.71 -6.27 45.24
C ILE A 287 -16.74 -7.03 43.91
N GLN A 288 -17.39 -8.20 43.88
CA GLN A 288 -17.55 -8.99 42.66
C GLN A 288 -18.24 -8.19 41.56
N HIS A 289 -19.39 -7.57 41.86
CA HIS A 289 -20.12 -6.75 40.90
C HIS A 289 -19.27 -5.58 40.38
N HIS A 290 -18.45 -4.96 41.24
CA HIS A 290 -17.58 -3.88 40.83
C HIS A 290 -16.44 -4.36 39.93
N LEU A 291 -15.86 -5.52 40.22
CA LEU A 291 -14.82 -6.15 39.42
C LEU A 291 -15.37 -6.55 38.05
N GLU A 292 -16.55 -7.20 38.01
CA GLU A 292 -17.25 -7.53 36.78
C GLU A 292 -17.51 -6.28 35.93
N ARG A 293 -17.93 -5.17 36.54
CA ARG A 293 -18.15 -3.91 35.84
C ARG A 293 -16.86 -3.29 35.31
N ILE A 294 -15.77 -3.30 36.07
CA ILE A 294 -14.46 -2.82 35.58
C ILE A 294 -14.00 -3.65 34.39
N VAL A 295 -14.15 -4.98 34.45
CA VAL A 295 -13.80 -5.89 33.37
C VAL A 295 -14.67 -5.64 32.14
N LEU A 296 -15.99 -5.53 32.32
CA LEU A 296 -16.93 -5.22 31.24
C LEU A 296 -16.66 -3.86 30.62
N ASP A 297 -16.48 -2.80 31.41
CA ASP A 297 -16.18 -1.45 30.90
C ASP A 297 -14.85 -1.44 30.13
N THR A 298 -13.82 -2.14 30.64
CA THR A 298 -12.52 -2.27 29.95
C THR A 298 -12.67 -3.04 28.64
N ILE A 299 -13.46 -4.11 28.63
CA ILE A 299 -13.72 -4.89 27.43
C ILE A 299 -14.56 -4.07 26.44
N GLU A 300 -15.69 -3.50 26.84
CA GLU A 300 -16.61 -2.72 25.99
C GLU A 300 -15.95 -1.48 25.39
N THR A 301 -15.10 -0.77 26.15
CA THR A 301 -14.31 0.35 25.61
C THR A 301 -13.26 -0.08 24.60
N GLN A 302 -12.88 -1.36 24.59
CA GLN A 302 -11.88 -1.95 23.69
C GLN A 302 -12.47 -2.88 22.61
N VAL A 303 -13.78 -3.17 22.64
CA VAL A 303 -14.45 -4.16 21.75
C VAL A 303 -14.66 -3.66 20.31
N LEU A 304 -14.39 -2.39 20.01
CA LEU A 304 -14.32 -1.89 18.63
C LEU A 304 -12.98 -1.19 18.37
N PRO A 305 -11.89 -1.94 18.16
CA PRO A 305 -10.68 -1.34 17.64
C PRO A 305 -10.91 -1.05 16.15
N PHE A 306 -11.42 0.13 15.81
CA PHE A 306 -11.07 0.68 14.50
C PHE A 306 -9.61 1.11 14.59
N GLU A 307 -8.70 0.20 14.25
CA GLU A 307 -7.29 0.54 14.16
C GLU A 307 -7.07 1.44 12.95
N LYS A 308 -6.39 2.57 13.17
CA LYS A 308 -5.99 3.48 12.11
C LYS A 308 -4.54 3.18 11.77
N ALA A 309 -4.19 3.24 10.50
CA ALA A 309 -2.78 3.33 10.09
C ALA A 309 -2.22 4.69 10.56
N THR A 310 -1.89 4.81 11.84
CA THR A 310 -1.40 6.07 12.41
C THR A 310 -0.01 6.37 11.86
N GLN A 311 0.26 7.66 11.62
CA GLN A 311 1.60 8.10 11.22
C GLN A 311 2.65 7.73 12.27
N GLN A 312 2.28 7.66 13.55
CA GLN A 312 3.18 7.27 14.62
C GLN A 312 3.67 5.83 14.48
N ARG A 313 2.76 4.88 14.24
CA ARG A 313 3.12 3.47 14.06
C ARG A 313 3.94 3.24 12.81
N ASP A 314 3.54 3.82 11.69
CA ASP A 314 4.32 3.79 10.44
C ASP A 314 5.71 4.39 10.64
N TYR A 315 5.82 5.53 11.33
CA TYR A 315 7.10 6.15 11.66
C TYR A 315 7.98 5.29 12.57
N GLN A 316 7.42 4.64 13.58
CA GLN A 316 8.16 3.72 14.45
C GLN A 316 8.74 2.56 13.66
N TRP A 317 7.93 1.94 12.80
CA TRP A 317 8.40 0.91 11.86
C TRP A 317 9.51 1.46 10.96
N TYR A 318 9.29 2.62 10.35
CA TYR A 318 10.26 3.27 9.47
C TYR A 318 11.62 3.50 10.15
N GLN A 319 11.64 3.97 11.41
CA GLN A 319 12.89 4.15 12.16
C GLN A 319 13.56 2.82 12.48
N TRP A 320 12.76 1.81 12.81
CA TRP A 320 13.26 0.48 13.15
C TRP A 320 13.86 -0.25 11.95
N ILE A 321 13.30 -0.10 10.75
CA ILE A 321 13.80 -0.80 9.55
C ILE A 321 15.08 -0.19 8.96
N LYS A 322 15.37 1.09 9.24
CA LYS A 322 16.52 1.81 8.67
C LYS A 322 17.86 1.06 8.72
N PRO A 323 18.26 0.42 9.84
CA PRO A 323 19.54 -0.28 9.93
C PRO A 323 19.63 -1.52 9.03
N PHE A 324 18.50 -2.08 8.60
CA PHE A 324 18.44 -3.29 7.77
C PHE A 324 18.42 -2.98 6.26
N VAL A 325 18.39 -1.70 5.90
CA VAL A 325 18.45 -1.25 4.51
C VAL A 325 19.92 -1.04 4.20
N GLU A 326 20.47 -1.86 3.30
CA GLU A 326 21.82 -1.61 2.81
C GLU A 326 21.85 -0.26 2.09
N GLU A 327 22.64 0.68 2.60
CA GLU A 327 22.86 1.98 1.98
C GLU A 327 23.46 1.74 0.59
N ARG A 328 22.62 1.83 -0.45
CA ARG A 328 23.10 2.02 -1.81
C ARG A 328 23.53 3.48 -1.91
N GLU A 329 24.83 3.73 -1.74
CA GLU A 329 25.49 4.92 -2.28
C GLU A 329 25.38 4.96 -3.80
#